data_AF-A0A2N6AMP1-F1
#
_entry.id   AF-A0A2N6AMP1-F1
#
_cell.length_a   1.000
_cell.length_b   1.000
_cell.length_c   1.000
_cell.angle_alpha   90.00
_cell.angle_beta   90.00
_cell.angle_gamma   90.00
#
_symmetry.space_group_name_H-M   'P 1'
#
loop_
_entity.id
_entity.type
_entity.pdbx_description
1 polymer ?
#
loop_
_entity_poly.entity_id
_entity_poly.type
_entity_poly.pdbx_seq_one_letter_code
_entity_poly.pdbx_strand_id
1 'polypeptide(L)'
;MSTFTDIQRSLRENADQILDLNDEQIDALSEKDISVLQAEFGASTLLRLPPRERAFMEWLRSEDPGVYDDLWEDDESLLVSLSFLPDFQSGGRGFLICELEEHHNYFFTPKHIKKEGTEALQDIFAKAEKNEELSVEEVLMFEVVRGPVDIWHFCYRFGVPVKRGKQAVEALSRHSWLVHLTKREDLISYIEDE
;
A
#
# COMPACT_ATOMS: atom_id res chain seq x y z
N MET A 1 13.06 18.32 -22.33
CA MET A 1 13.89 17.13 -22.03
C MET A 1 12.97 16.13 -21.36
N SER A 2 13.17 14.82 -21.54
CA SER A 2 12.30 13.82 -20.93
C SER A 2 12.57 13.74 -19.43
N THR A 3 11.52 13.72 -18.60
CA THR A 3 11.59 13.57 -17.14
C THR A 3 12.56 12.44 -16.73
N PHE A 4 12.51 11.31 -17.43
CA PHE A 4 13.41 10.17 -17.23
C PHE A 4 14.90 10.51 -17.40
N THR A 5 15.27 11.26 -18.44
CA THR A 5 16.68 11.63 -18.70
C THR A 5 17.23 12.57 -17.63
N ASP A 6 16.39 13.47 -17.11
CA ASP A 6 16.78 14.40 -16.06
C ASP A 6 16.95 13.67 -14.72
N ILE A 7 16.08 12.68 -14.42
CA ILE A 7 16.22 11.79 -13.26
C ILE A 7 17.52 10.98 -13.33
N GLN A 8 17.81 10.32 -14.45
CA GLN A 8 19.05 9.54 -14.60
C GLN A 8 20.30 10.40 -14.42
N ARG A 9 20.28 11.63 -14.96
CA ARG A 9 21.38 12.58 -14.76
C ARG A 9 21.56 12.91 -13.29
N SER A 10 20.47 13.25 -12.61
CA SER A 10 20.46 13.57 -11.18
C SER A 10 21.03 12.42 -10.34
N LEU A 11 20.63 11.17 -10.60
CA LEU A 11 21.10 9.99 -9.85
C LEU A 11 22.61 9.71 -10.03
N ARG A 12 23.16 10.01 -11.21
CA ARG A 12 24.59 9.83 -11.48
C ARG A 12 25.46 10.93 -10.88
N GLU A 13 24.91 12.14 -10.76
CA GLU A 13 25.62 13.31 -10.25
C GLU A 13 25.47 13.47 -8.72
N ASN A 14 24.43 12.90 -8.12
CA ASN A 14 24.12 13.04 -6.70
C ASN A 14 24.91 12.05 -5.84
N ALA A 15 25.77 12.56 -4.97
CA ALA A 15 26.58 11.77 -4.06
C ALA A 15 25.75 11.06 -2.97
N ASP A 16 24.62 11.66 -2.58
CA ASP A 16 23.79 11.16 -1.48
C ASP A 16 22.82 10.05 -1.94
N GLN A 17 22.71 9.81 -3.25
CA GLN A 17 21.85 8.76 -3.84
C GLN A 17 20.40 8.78 -3.33
N ILE A 18 19.90 9.97 -2.93
CA ILE A 18 18.50 10.19 -2.56
C ILE A 18 17.78 10.83 -3.75
N LEU A 19 16.65 10.22 -4.13
CA LEU A 19 15.75 10.71 -5.15
C LEU A 19 14.51 11.35 -4.47
N ASP A 20 14.18 12.58 -4.83
CA ASP A 20 13.00 13.29 -4.33
C ASP A 20 12.20 13.78 -5.54
N LEU A 21 11.10 13.09 -5.82
CA LEU A 21 10.22 13.36 -6.96
C LEU A 21 8.87 13.85 -6.46
N ASN A 22 8.24 14.74 -7.23
CA ASN A 22 6.83 15.03 -7.05
C ASN A 22 5.95 13.97 -7.75
N ASP A 23 4.67 14.04 -7.44
CA ASP A 23 3.66 13.13 -7.99
C ASP A 23 3.61 13.17 -9.52
N GLU A 24 3.67 14.35 -10.14
CA GLU A 24 3.61 14.49 -11.60
C GLU A 24 4.81 13.85 -12.30
N GLN A 25 5.99 13.92 -11.69
CA GLN A 25 7.20 13.29 -12.21
C GLN A 25 7.10 11.76 -12.15
N ILE A 26 6.56 11.21 -11.07
CA ILE A 26 6.34 9.76 -10.91
C ILE A 26 5.28 9.28 -11.91
N ASP A 27 4.16 9.99 -12.02
CA ASP A 27 3.06 9.64 -12.91
C ASP A 27 3.43 9.77 -14.40
N ALA A 28 4.46 10.56 -14.73
CA ALA A 28 4.97 10.70 -16.09
C ALA A 28 5.93 9.57 -16.52
N LEU A 29 6.39 8.72 -15.60
CA LEU A 29 7.28 7.61 -15.93
C LEU A 29 6.50 6.44 -16.55
N SER A 30 7.03 5.88 -17.63
CA SER A 30 6.51 4.61 -18.15
C SER A 30 7.03 3.42 -17.36
N GLU A 31 6.35 2.27 -17.44
CA GLU A 31 6.82 1.00 -16.85
C GLU A 31 8.25 0.66 -17.27
N LYS A 32 8.60 0.97 -18.53
CA LYS A 32 9.94 0.78 -19.06
C LYS A 32 10.96 1.69 -18.39
N ASP A 33 10.61 2.95 -18.16
CA ASP A 33 11.50 3.90 -17.49
C ASP A 33 11.78 3.46 -16.05
N ILE A 34 10.72 3.04 -15.33
CA ILE A 34 10.82 2.52 -13.96
C ILE A 34 11.72 1.29 -13.90
N SER A 35 11.50 0.32 -14.82
CA SER A 35 12.29 -0.91 -14.89
C SER A 35 13.78 -0.60 -15.10
N VAL A 36 14.10 0.39 -15.93
CA VAL A 36 15.50 0.82 -16.16
C VAL A 36 16.08 1.50 -14.91
N LEU A 37 15.33 2.39 -14.26
CA LEU A 37 15.78 3.04 -13.03
C LEU A 37 16.06 2.03 -11.92
N GLN A 38 15.18 1.04 -11.73
CA GLN A 38 15.34 0.00 -10.72
C GLN A 38 16.52 -0.92 -11.04
N ALA A 39 16.71 -1.31 -12.30
CA ALA A 39 17.83 -2.17 -12.69
C ALA A 39 19.19 -1.46 -12.53
N GLU A 40 19.25 -0.16 -12.79
CA GLU A 40 20.51 0.62 -12.72
C GLU A 40 20.82 1.12 -11.31
N PHE A 41 19.80 1.53 -10.55
CA PHE A 41 19.98 2.28 -9.29
C PHE A 41 19.28 1.66 -8.07
N GLY A 42 18.43 0.64 -8.26
CA GLY A 42 17.53 0.12 -7.21
C GLY A 42 18.22 -0.39 -5.95
N ALA A 43 19.46 -0.87 -6.06
CA ALA A 43 20.22 -1.40 -4.93
C ALA A 43 20.94 -0.34 -4.08
N SER A 44 21.11 0.89 -4.61
CA SER A 44 21.94 1.92 -3.98
C SER A 44 21.25 3.27 -3.82
N THR A 45 20.06 3.45 -4.38
CA THR A 45 19.29 4.69 -4.33
C THR A 45 18.09 4.56 -3.40
N LEU A 46 17.94 5.55 -2.52
CA LEU A 46 16.75 5.74 -1.72
C LEU A 46 15.81 6.73 -2.42
N LEU A 47 14.52 6.49 -2.30
CA LEU A 47 13.45 7.36 -2.75
C LEU A 47 12.80 7.97 -1.51
N ARG A 48 12.71 9.29 -1.45
CA ARG A 48 11.82 9.94 -0.49
C ARG A 48 10.38 9.68 -0.90
N LEU A 49 9.54 9.30 0.07
CA LEU A 49 8.12 9.13 -0.16
C LEU A 49 7.54 10.36 -0.88
N PRO A 50 6.76 10.18 -1.94
CA PRO A 50 6.25 11.31 -2.72
C PRO A 50 5.20 12.11 -1.94
N PRO A 51 4.89 13.35 -2.39
CA PRO A 51 3.90 14.21 -1.73
C PRO A 51 2.60 13.53 -1.32
N ARG A 52 1.96 12.75 -2.21
CA ARG A 52 0.73 12.01 -1.87
C ARG A 52 0.89 11.03 -0.70
N GLU A 53 2.03 10.35 -0.65
CA GLU A 53 2.30 9.33 0.35
C GLU A 53 2.72 9.97 1.68
N ARG A 54 3.45 11.09 1.63
CA ARG A 54 3.74 11.87 2.84
C ARG A 54 2.47 12.41 3.51
N ALA A 55 1.47 12.80 2.71
CA ALA A 55 0.16 13.19 3.24
C ALA A 55 -0.56 12.00 3.93
N PHE A 56 -0.45 10.79 3.37
CA PHE A 56 -0.93 9.57 4.03
C PHE A 56 -0.19 9.32 5.35
N MET A 57 1.14 9.45 5.37
CA MET A 57 1.95 9.25 6.58
C MET A 57 1.64 10.29 7.67
N GLU A 58 1.40 11.55 7.29
CA GLU A 58 0.96 12.60 8.22
C GLU A 58 -0.43 12.30 8.79
N TRP A 59 -1.36 11.83 7.96
CA TRP A 59 -2.65 11.35 8.41
C TRP A 59 -2.52 10.16 9.37
N LEU A 60 -1.70 9.16 9.04
CA LEU A 60 -1.47 7.97 9.86
C LEU A 60 -0.92 8.34 11.24
N ARG A 61 0.04 9.27 11.30
CA ARG A 61 0.61 9.80 12.55
C ARG A 61 -0.47 10.37 13.48
N SER A 62 -1.54 10.94 12.92
CA SER A 62 -2.65 11.50 13.70
C SER A 62 -3.70 10.48 14.10
N GLU A 63 -4.02 9.52 13.23
CA GLU A 63 -5.12 8.57 13.42
C GLU A 63 -4.72 7.28 14.14
N ASP A 64 -3.47 6.83 13.96
CA ASP A 64 -2.94 5.61 14.57
C ASP A 64 -1.44 5.77 14.88
N PRO A 65 -1.07 6.65 15.84
CA PRO A 65 0.32 7.00 16.10
C PRO A 65 1.20 5.80 16.44
N GLY A 66 0.68 4.79 17.15
CA GLY A 66 1.46 3.59 17.47
C GLY A 66 1.93 2.83 16.23
N VAL A 67 1.12 2.80 15.17
CA VAL A 67 1.50 2.19 13.88
C VAL A 67 2.49 3.06 13.14
N TYR A 68 2.34 4.38 13.20
CA TYR A 68 3.31 5.30 12.63
C TYR A 68 4.69 5.13 13.30
N ASP A 69 4.72 5.07 14.62
CA ASP A 69 5.94 4.93 15.42
C ASP A 69 6.61 3.58 15.14
N ASP A 70 5.86 2.48 15.08
CA ASP A 70 6.35 1.14 14.70
C ASP A 70 7.07 1.14 13.32
N LEU A 71 6.67 2.02 12.41
CA LEU A 71 7.29 2.14 11.08
C LEU A 71 8.49 3.10 11.03
N TRP A 72 8.46 4.18 11.82
CA TRP A 72 9.34 5.34 11.59
C TRP A 72 9.97 5.96 12.85
N GLU A 73 9.81 5.38 14.05
CA GLU A 73 10.29 5.97 15.31
C GLU A 73 11.78 6.39 15.24
N ASP A 74 12.61 5.57 14.60
CA ASP A 74 14.05 5.81 14.46
C ASP A 74 14.44 6.63 13.21
N ASP A 75 13.53 6.85 12.26
CA ASP A 75 13.83 7.53 10.99
C ASP A 75 12.63 8.29 10.39
N GLU A 76 12.50 9.58 10.74
CA GLU A 76 11.49 10.47 10.15
C GLU A 76 11.82 10.97 8.72
N SER A 77 12.90 10.49 8.09
CA SER A 77 13.30 10.95 6.75
C SER A 77 12.36 10.49 5.64
N LEU A 78 11.48 9.51 5.94
CA LEU A 78 10.52 8.90 5.01
C LEU A 78 11.20 8.47 3.71
N LEU A 79 12.35 7.80 3.86
CA LEU A 79 13.14 7.26 2.77
C LEU A 79 12.86 5.76 2.65
N VAL A 80 12.60 5.30 1.43
CA VAL A 80 12.40 3.89 1.10
C VAL A 80 13.30 3.48 -0.05
N SER A 81 13.43 2.17 -0.30
CA SER A 81 14.12 1.68 -1.49
C SER A 81 13.46 2.20 -2.78
N LEU A 82 14.25 2.52 -3.79
CA LEU A 82 13.74 2.85 -5.13
C LEU A 82 12.92 1.70 -5.75
N SER A 83 13.03 0.48 -5.22
CA SER A 83 12.18 -0.65 -5.62
C SER A 83 10.67 -0.38 -5.45
N PHE A 84 10.26 0.54 -4.57
CA PHE A 84 8.85 0.91 -4.37
C PHE A 84 8.32 1.95 -5.37
N LEU A 85 9.18 2.50 -6.24
CA LEU A 85 8.77 3.49 -7.25
C LEU A 85 7.48 3.15 -8.04
N PRO A 86 7.26 1.93 -8.55
CA PRO A 86 6.02 1.60 -9.27
C PRO A 86 4.76 1.71 -8.41
N ASP A 87 4.85 1.45 -7.09
CA ASP A 87 3.70 1.47 -6.19
C ASP A 87 3.16 2.88 -5.94
N PHE A 88 3.97 3.91 -6.22
CA PHE A 88 3.63 5.32 -6.01
C PHE A 88 2.99 6.01 -7.22
N GLN A 89 2.92 5.35 -8.37
CA GLN A 89 2.19 5.88 -9.53
C GLN A 89 0.71 6.07 -9.22
N SER A 90 0.03 6.92 -9.97
CA SER A 90 -1.40 7.19 -9.82
C SER A 90 -2.21 5.90 -9.99
N GLY A 91 -3.01 5.58 -8.98
CA GLY A 91 -3.75 4.31 -8.92
C GLY A 91 -2.93 3.12 -8.44
N GLY A 92 -1.66 3.34 -8.10
CA GLY A 92 -0.80 2.40 -7.38
C GLY A 92 -1.25 2.18 -5.94
N ARG A 93 -0.52 1.31 -5.23
CA ARG A 93 -0.93 0.80 -3.92
C ARG A 93 -0.51 1.70 -2.75
N GLY A 94 0.50 2.56 -2.97
CA GLY A 94 1.18 3.28 -1.90
C GLY A 94 2.21 2.38 -1.19
N PHE A 95 2.76 2.86 -0.08
CA PHE A 95 3.73 2.11 0.72
C PHE A 95 3.00 1.17 1.68
N LEU A 96 2.61 -0.01 1.19
CA LEU A 96 1.77 -0.96 1.93
C LEU A 96 2.37 -1.34 3.29
N ILE A 97 1.54 -1.28 4.33
CA ILE A 97 1.95 -1.59 5.71
C ILE A 97 1.71 -3.08 6.01
N CYS A 98 2.78 -3.88 6.00
CA CYS A 98 2.71 -5.33 6.19
C CYS A 98 3.81 -5.94 7.09
N GLU A 99 4.67 -5.11 7.68
CA GLU A 99 5.83 -5.55 8.46
C GLU A 99 5.90 -4.95 9.87
N LEU A 100 4.76 -4.67 10.50
CA LEU A 100 4.71 -4.16 11.88
C LEU A 100 5.27 -5.18 12.86
N GLU A 101 6.09 -4.71 13.81
CA GLU A 101 6.77 -5.53 14.81
C GLU A 101 6.03 -5.54 16.15
N GLU A 102 5.55 -4.38 16.59
CA GLU A 102 4.90 -4.21 17.90
C GLU A 102 3.37 -4.25 17.80
N HIS A 103 2.82 -3.88 16.65
CA HIS A 103 1.39 -3.79 16.40
C HIS A 103 0.89 -4.90 15.46
N HIS A 104 -0.42 -5.17 15.53
CA HIS A 104 -1.04 -6.13 14.63
C HIS A 104 -1.01 -5.61 13.19
N ASN A 105 -0.54 -6.45 12.28
CA ASN A 105 -0.66 -6.23 10.86
C ASN A 105 -2.12 -6.38 10.41
N TYR A 106 -2.52 -5.52 9.49
CA TYR A 106 -3.83 -5.53 8.82
C TYR A 106 -3.63 -5.48 7.31
N PHE A 107 -2.77 -6.36 6.83
CA PHE A 107 -2.42 -6.52 5.43
C PHE A 107 -3.12 -7.74 4.85
N PHE A 108 -3.63 -7.59 3.63
CA PHE A 108 -4.41 -8.60 2.96
C PHE A 108 -4.03 -8.68 1.49
N THR A 109 -4.11 -9.88 0.96
CA THR A 109 -3.95 -10.22 -0.47
C THR A 109 -5.13 -11.10 -0.88
N PRO A 110 -5.38 -11.31 -2.19
CA PRO A 110 -6.46 -12.19 -2.63
C PRO A 110 -6.42 -13.59 -2.00
N LYS A 111 -5.23 -14.10 -1.64
CA LYS A 111 -5.04 -15.41 -0.99
C LYS A 111 -5.63 -15.49 0.42
N HIS A 112 -5.87 -14.35 1.07
CA HIS A 112 -6.50 -14.29 2.38
C HIS A 112 -8.02 -14.52 2.30
N ILE A 113 -8.61 -14.43 1.11
CA ILE A 113 -10.03 -14.67 0.90
C ILE A 113 -10.30 -16.18 1.00
N LYS A 114 -11.18 -16.55 1.94
CA LYS A 114 -11.63 -17.93 2.10
C LYS A 114 -12.69 -18.28 1.05
N LYS A 115 -12.96 -19.57 0.89
CA LYS A 115 -13.95 -20.07 -0.07
C LYS A 115 -15.32 -19.38 0.12
N GLU A 116 -15.78 -19.26 1.35
CA GLU A 116 -17.05 -18.61 1.70
C GLU A 116 -17.07 -17.12 1.32
N GLY A 117 -15.92 -16.44 1.45
CA GLY A 117 -15.75 -15.06 0.99
C GLY A 117 -15.80 -14.95 -0.54
N THR A 118 -15.20 -15.90 -1.26
CA THR A 118 -15.26 -15.97 -2.72
C THR A 118 -16.68 -16.19 -3.23
N GLU A 119 -17.46 -17.02 -2.55
CA GLU A 119 -18.87 -17.22 -2.87
C GLU A 119 -19.68 -15.94 -2.64
N ALA A 120 -19.44 -15.24 -1.53
CA ALA A 120 -20.10 -13.98 -1.21
C ALA A 120 -19.75 -12.82 -2.15
N LEU A 121 -18.55 -12.82 -2.76
CA LEU A 121 -18.15 -11.79 -3.74
C LEU A 121 -19.12 -11.68 -4.93
N GLN A 122 -19.78 -12.77 -5.33
CA GLN A 122 -20.76 -12.74 -6.42
C GLN A 122 -21.94 -11.81 -6.10
N ASP A 123 -22.44 -11.87 -4.86
CA ASP A 123 -23.51 -11.01 -4.40
C ASP A 123 -23.05 -9.55 -4.27
N ILE A 124 -21.81 -9.33 -3.82
CA ILE A 124 -21.20 -8.00 -3.72
C ILE A 124 -21.09 -7.35 -5.11
N PHE A 125 -20.61 -8.10 -6.11
CA PHE A 125 -20.53 -7.60 -7.49
C PHE A 125 -21.92 -7.29 -8.05
N ALA A 126 -22.91 -8.15 -7.80
CA ALA A 126 -24.28 -7.91 -8.26
C ALA A 126 -24.90 -6.65 -7.62
N LYS A 127 -24.57 -6.34 -6.35
CA LYS A 127 -24.96 -5.08 -5.71
C LYS A 127 -24.28 -3.88 -6.37
N ALA A 128 -22.97 -3.98 -6.59
CA ALA A 128 -22.20 -2.92 -7.23
C ALA A 128 -22.72 -2.59 -8.64
N GLU A 129 -23.02 -3.60 -9.46
CA GLU A 129 -23.60 -3.44 -10.80
C GLU A 129 -24.95 -2.72 -10.79
N LYS A 130 -25.73 -2.88 -9.72
CA LYS A 130 -27.01 -2.20 -9.51
C LYS A 130 -26.87 -0.80 -8.92
N ASN A 131 -25.64 -0.32 -8.68
CA ASN A 131 -25.34 0.91 -7.94
C ASN A 131 -25.98 0.93 -6.54
N GLU A 132 -26.09 -0.23 -5.90
CA GLU A 132 -26.48 -0.31 -4.50
C GLU A 132 -25.31 0.11 -3.60
N GLU A 133 -25.62 0.72 -2.45
CA GLU A 133 -24.62 1.12 -1.48
C GLU A 133 -23.96 -0.11 -0.86
N LEU A 134 -22.64 -0.15 -0.91
CA LEU A 134 -21.84 -1.22 -0.30
C LEU A 134 -21.44 -0.82 1.13
N SER A 135 -21.51 -1.80 2.03
CA SER A 135 -20.93 -1.67 3.38
C SER A 135 -19.40 -1.62 3.32
N VAL A 136 -18.77 -1.14 4.40
CA VAL A 136 -17.30 -1.07 4.51
C VAL A 136 -16.65 -2.44 4.32
N GLU A 137 -17.28 -3.49 4.85
CA GLU A 137 -16.85 -4.89 4.68
C GLU A 137 -16.85 -5.29 3.21
N GLU A 138 -17.90 -4.94 2.47
CA GLU A 138 -18.05 -5.30 1.05
C GLU A 138 -17.08 -4.51 0.18
N VAL A 139 -16.86 -3.22 0.46
CA VAL A 139 -15.83 -2.41 -0.22
C VAL A 139 -14.44 -2.97 0.08
N LEU A 140 -14.15 -3.36 1.33
CA LEU A 140 -12.87 -3.97 1.68
C LEU A 140 -12.64 -5.28 0.91
N MET A 141 -13.65 -6.17 0.84
CA MET A 141 -13.55 -7.39 0.04
C MET A 141 -13.29 -7.10 -1.45
N PHE A 142 -13.91 -6.04 -1.98
CA PHE A 142 -13.70 -5.60 -3.36
C PHE A 142 -12.25 -5.10 -3.60
N GLU A 143 -11.64 -4.45 -2.62
CA GLU A 143 -10.24 -4.01 -2.74
C GLU A 143 -9.27 -5.19 -2.60
N VAL A 144 -9.49 -6.10 -1.63
CA VAL A 144 -8.63 -7.27 -1.41
C VAL A 144 -8.58 -8.18 -2.64
N VAL A 145 -9.70 -8.36 -3.37
CA VAL A 145 -9.72 -9.22 -4.56
C VAL A 145 -8.95 -8.61 -5.74
N ARG A 146 -8.77 -7.28 -5.76
CA ARG A 146 -8.05 -6.57 -6.83
C ARG A 146 -6.55 -6.56 -6.63
N GLY A 147 -6.08 -6.71 -5.39
CA GLY A 147 -4.67 -6.81 -5.09
C GLY A 147 -4.36 -6.61 -3.61
N PRO A 148 -3.07 -6.58 -3.25
CA PRO A 148 -2.63 -6.31 -1.90
C PRO A 148 -3.12 -4.97 -1.36
N VAL A 149 -3.57 -4.97 -0.10
CA VAL A 149 -4.09 -3.79 0.59
C VAL A 149 -3.82 -3.89 2.08
N ASP A 150 -3.49 -2.78 2.72
CA ASP A 150 -3.56 -2.65 4.17
C ASP A 150 -4.73 -1.77 4.60
N ILE A 151 -5.18 -1.94 5.84
CA ILE A 151 -6.37 -1.25 6.34
C ILE A 151 -6.19 0.26 6.44
N TRP A 152 -4.97 0.77 6.61
CA TRP A 152 -4.73 2.20 6.76
C TRP A 152 -4.84 2.91 5.42
N HIS A 153 -4.23 2.38 4.37
CA HIS A 153 -4.42 2.86 3.01
C HIS A 153 -5.88 2.77 2.57
N PHE A 154 -6.56 1.67 2.90
CA PHE A 154 -7.99 1.54 2.66
C PHE A 154 -8.79 2.64 3.38
N CYS A 155 -8.55 2.83 4.67
CA CYS A 155 -9.26 3.82 5.48
C CYS A 155 -9.04 5.25 4.96
N TYR A 156 -7.79 5.58 4.63
CA TYR A 156 -7.43 6.88 4.07
C TYR A 156 -8.11 7.14 2.73
N ARG A 157 -8.05 6.17 1.80
CA ARG A 157 -8.64 6.31 0.46
C ARG A 157 -10.15 6.46 0.47
N PHE A 158 -10.84 5.72 1.34
CA PHE A 158 -12.31 5.69 1.39
C PHE A 158 -12.91 6.59 2.49
N GLY A 159 -12.10 7.37 3.21
CA GLY A 159 -12.57 8.25 4.28
C GLY A 159 -13.23 7.49 5.45
N VAL A 160 -12.77 6.26 5.70
CA VAL A 160 -13.30 5.40 6.77
C VAL A 160 -12.44 5.59 8.03
N PRO A 161 -13.03 5.80 9.21
CA PRO A 161 -12.24 5.84 10.45
C PRO A 161 -11.48 4.52 10.68
N VAL A 162 -10.21 4.59 11.10
CA VAL A 162 -9.35 3.39 11.28
C VAL A 162 -10.02 2.33 12.15
N LYS A 163 -10.67 2.76 13.24
CA LYS A 163 -11.44 1.87 14.13
C LYS A 163 -12.54 1.11 13.38
N ARG A 164 -13.26 1.77 12.47
CA ARG A 164 -14.33 1.15 11.67
C ARG A 164 -13.77 0.17 10.64
N GLY A 165 -12.60 0.48 10.05
CA GLY A 165 -11.87 -0.43 9.17
C GLY A 165 -11.44 -1.71 9.91
N LYS A 166 -10.81 -1.58 11.08
CA LYS A 166 -10.42 -2.72 11.92
C LYS A 166 -11.63 -3.56 12.35
N GLN A 167 -12.78 -2.94 12.63
CA GLN A 167 -14.05 -3.64 12.90
C GLN A 167 -14.58 -4.41 11.68
N ALA A 168 -14.42 -3.87 10.47
CA ALA A 168 -14.81 -4.55 9.24
C ALA A 168 -14.00 -5.84 9.05
N VAL A 169 -12.69 -5.78 9.28
CA VAL A 169 -11.81 -6.97 9.26
C VAL A 169 -12.27 -8.01 10.27
N GLU A 170 -12.57 -7.60 11.51
CA GLU A 170 -13.07 -8.50 12.54
C GLU A 170 -14.39 -9.17 12.13
N ALA A 171 -15.32 -8.42 11.56
CA ALA A 171 -16.58 -8.96 11.06
C ALA A 171 -16.36 -9.99 9.94
N LEU A 172 -15.56 -9.65 8.93
CA LEU A 172 -15.22 -10.55 7.82
C LEU A 172 -14.52 -11.82 8.31
N SER A 173 -13.63 -11.71 9.29
CA SER A 173 -12.95 -12.86 9.89
C SER A 173 -13.92 -13.77 10.64
N ARG A 174 -14.82 -13.19 11.45
CA ARG A 174 -15.88 -13.94 12.17
C ARG A 174 -16.85 -14.63 11.21
N HIS A 175 -17.16 -14.01 10.07
CA HIS A 175 -17.98 -14.61 9.01
C HIS A 175 -17.23 -15.66 8.18
N SER A 176 -15.96 -15.94 8.49
CA SER A 176 -15.09 -16.85 7.74
C SER A 176 -14.94 -16.45 6.27
N TRP A 177 -14.98 -15.16 5.96
CA TRP A 177 -14.73 -14.66 4.60
C TRP A 177 -13.27 -14.30 4.38
N LEU A 178 -12.59 -13.84 5.43
CA LEU A 178 -11.22 -13.35 5.35
C LEU A 178 -10.35 -13.97 6.46
N VAL A 179 -9.15 -14.43 6.10
CA VAL A 179 -8.10 -14.78 7.06
C VAL A 179 -7.43 -13.48 7.52
N HIS A 180 -7.31 -13.27 8.83
CA HIS A 180 -6.55 -12.16 9.39
C HIS A 180 -5.34 -12.71 10.14
N LEU A 181 -4.16 -12.49 9.56
CA LEU A 181 -2.87 -12.80 10.17
C LEU A 181 -2.31 -11.50 10.74
N THR A 182 -2.01 -11.51 12.03
CA THR A 182 -1.62 -10.30 12.77
C THR A 182 -0.11 -10.15 12.89
N LYS A 183 0.63 -11.25 12.75
CA LYS A 183 2.09 -11.26 12.91
C LYS A 183 2.77 -11.25 11.55
N ARG A 184 3.89 -10.53 11.48
CA ARG A 184 4.74 -10.44 10.29
C ARG A 184 5.14 -11.82 9.77
N GLU A 185 5.56 -12.72 10.66
CA GLU A 185 6.06 -14.04 10.26
C GLU A 185 4.97 -14.91 9.61
N ASP A 186 3.72 -14.75 10.03
CA ASP A 186 2.58 -15.47 9.45
C ASP A 186 2.27 -14.93 8.03
N LEU A 187 2.48 -13.62 7.81
CA LEU A 187 2.22 -12.95 6.53
C LEU A 187 3.23 -13.31 5.43
N ILE A 188 4.47 -13.69 5.77
CA ILE A 188 5.52 -14.04 4.80
C ILE A 188 5.00 -15.06 3.78
N SER A 189 4.27 -16.09 4.25
CA SER A 189 3.69 -17.14 3.40
C SER A 189 2.64 -16.64 2.38
N TYR A 190 2.19 -15.39 2.51
CA TYR A 190 1.21 -14.75 1.65
C TYR A 190 1.81 -13.65 0.75
N ILE A 191 3.07 -13.26 0.96
CA ILE A 191 3.77 -12.18 0.25
C ILE A 191 4.73 -12.74 -0.82
N GLU A 192 5.45 -13.83 -0.54
CA GLU A 192 6.63 -14.30 -1.31
C GLU A 192 6.36 -14.96 -2.69
N ASP A 193 5.18 -14.80 -3.28
CA ASP A 193 4.77 -15.51 -4.51
C ASP A 193 4.63 -14.60 -5.75
N GLU A 194 5.43 -13.53 -5.85
CA GLU A 194 5.62 -12.76 -7.10
C GLU A 194 6.89 -13.18 -7.85
#